data_AF-A0A924AN60-F1
#
_entry.id   AF-A0A924AN60-F1
#
_cell.length_a   1.000
_cell.length_b   1.000
_cell.length_c   1.000
_cell.angle_alpha   90.00
_cell.angle_beta   90.00
_cell.angle_gamma   90.00
#
_symmetry.space_group_name_H-M   'P 1'
#
loop_
_entity.id
_entity.type
_entity.pdbx_description
1 polymer ?
#
loop_
_entity_poly.entity_id
_entity_poly.type
_entity_poly.pdbx_seq_one_letter_code
_entity_poly.pdbx_strand_id
1 'polypeptide(L)'
;MPLPERASPLKMSRRRSLQVGTASAAAMLVASPPTAPPAQAADLPPGPATPAFMVELPVYTAKQPVASLTPASTQLANVGGECGRPAHQRRDDFAPQKLHTLHVREALHSFHPDLPAQKIRGYDGIYPGPTFAARYGEPIVVRIYNDLPRHSVGFGSPEISTHLHNLHCGSESDGFSGDHHSAANYGPTLTGAGGYKGHHYPNFYAGYDQFGATNGDPREA
;
A
#
# COMPACT_ATOMS: atom_id res chain seq x y z
N MET A 1 -27.26 -17.77 76.44
CA MET A 1 -27.08 -16.72 75.42
C MET A 1 -25.87 -17.08 74.57
N PRO A 2 -26.02 -17.63 73.35
CA PRO A 2 -24.90 -17.89 72.45
C PRO A 2 -24.52 -16.62 71.65
N LEU A 3 -23.24 -16.47 71.33
CA LEU A 3 -22.67 -15.34 70.58
C LEU A 3 -23.05 -15.40 69.08
N PRO A 4 -23.18 -14.25 68.38
CA PRO A 4 -23.61 -14.23 66.99
C PRO A 4 -22.51 -14.73 66.04
N GLU A 5 -22.92 -15.56 65.09
CA GLU A 5 -22.09 -16.13 64.03
C GLU A 5 -21.61 -15.03 63.08
N ARG A 6 -20.29 -14.91 62.86
CA ARG A 6 -19.72 -13.95 61.92
C ARG A 6 -20.03 -14.39 60.48
N ALA A 7 -20.71 -13.54 59.72
CA ALA A 7 -20.94 -13.73 58.29
C ALA A 7 -19.60 -13.89 57.54
N SER A 8 -19.48 -14.95 56.74
CA SER A 8 -18.32 -15.19 55.89
C SER A 8 -18.25 -14.17 54.75
N PRO A 9 -17.06 -13.63 54.40
CA PRO A 9 -16.93 -12.68 53.30
C PRO A 9 -17.23 -13.37 51.96
N LEU A 10 -17.97 -12.66 51.09
CA LEU A 10 -18.27 -13.08 49.72
C LEU A 10 -16.97 -13.42 48.97
N LYS A 11 -16.73 -14.70 48.68
CA LYS A 11 -15.59 -15.14 47.86
C LYS A 11 -15.83 -14.75 46.41
N MET A 12 -15.11 -13.73 45.95
CA MET A 12 -15.15 -13.28 44.56
C MET A 12 -14.25 -14.18 43.70
N SER A 13 -14.84 -14.96 42.80
CA SER A 13 -14.10 -15.83 41.86
C SER A 13 -13.40 -15.01 40.79
N ARG A 14 -12.22 -15.46 40.33
CA ARG A 14 -11.43 -14.84 39.24
C ARG A 14 -12.25 -14.59 37.97
N ARG A 15 -13.22 -15.47 37.68
CA ARG A 15 -14.13 -15.32 36.53
C ARG A 15 -15.11 -14.16 36.73
N ARG A 16 -15.60 -14.00 37.96
CA ARG A 16 -16.57 -12.96 38.33
C ARG A 16 -15.92 -11.59 38.40
N SER A 17 -14.67 -11.50 38.87
CA SER A 17 -13.88 -10.27 38.81
C SER A 17 -13.53 -9.87 37.37
N LEU A 18 -13.24 -10.83 36.48
CA LEU A 18 -13.03 -10.55 35.06
C LEU A 18 -14.32 -10.04 34.39
N GLN A 19 -15.46 -10.68 34.64
CA GLN A 19 -16.77 -10.28 34.10
C GLN A 19 -17.19 -8.88 34.56
N VAL A 20 -17.02 -8.57 35.85
CA VAL A 20 -17.31 -7.24 36.39
C VAL A 20 -16.33 -6.20 35.82
N GLY A 21 -15.04 -6.54 35.69
CA GLY A 21 -14.04 -5.68 35.05
C GLY A 21 -14.38 -5.34 33.60
N THR A 22 -14.78 -6.34 32.81
CA THR A 22 -15.19 -6.14 31.40
C THR A 22 -16.48 -5.33 31.28
N ALA A 23 -17.45 -5.55 32.17
CA ALA A 23 -18.72 -4.80 32.15
C ALA A 23 -18.51 -3.33 32.52
N SER A 24 -17.67 -3.04 33.52
CA SER A 24 -17.34 -1.67 33.93
C SER A 24 -16.57 -0.92 32.85
N ALA A 25 -15.61 -1.57 32.18
CA ALA A 25 -14.88 -0.96 31.06
C ALA A 25 -15.81 -0.64 29.87
N ALA A 26 -16.69 -1.58 29.50
CA ALA A 26 -17.66 -1.36 28.43
C ALA A 26 -18.65 -0.24 28.75
N ALA A 27 -19.14 -0.18 29.99
CA ALA A 27 -20.04 0.89 30.43
C ALA A 27 -19.37 2.28 30.38
N MET A 28 -18.08 2.37 30.72
CA MET A 28 -17.32 3.63 30.64
C MET A 28 -17.09 4.08 29.19
N LEU A 29 -16.89 3.14 28.26
CA LEU A 29 -16.75 3.44 26.84
C LEU A 29 -18.08 3.90 26.19
N VAL A 30 -19.20 3.32 26.61
CA VAL A 30 -20.54 3.67 26.08
C VAL A 30 -21.09 4.97 26.71
N ALA A 31 -20.77 5.24 27.98
CA ALA A 31 -21.24 6.44 28.69
C ALA A 31 -20.37 7.68 28.45
N SER A 32 -19.21 7.54 27.80
CA SER A 32 -18.37 8.67 27.44
C SER A 32 -19.00 9.42 26.26
N PRO A 33 -19.41 10.70 26.42
CA PRO A 33 -19.87 11.48 25.29
C PRO A 33 -18.74 11.60 24.26
N PRO A 34 -19.03 11.65 22.95
CA PRO A 34 -18.01 11.90 21.93
C PRO A 34 -17.28 13.21 22.31
N THR A 35 -15.96 13.11 22.51
CA THR A 35 -15.14 14.21 23.01
C THR A 35 -14.90 15.30 21.96
N ALA A 36 -15.38 15.13 20.74
CA ALA A 36 -15.43 16.15 19.72
C ALA A 36 -16.64 15.92 18.79
N PRO A 37 -17.29 16.99 18.31
CA PRO A 37 -18.14 16.87 17.13
C PRO A 37 -17.31 16.28 15.97
N PRO A 38 -17.92 15.53 15.03
CA PRO A 38 -17.23 15.16 13.80
C PRO A 38 -16.66 16.42 13.18
N ALA A 39 -15.40 16.39 12.77
CA ALA A 39 -14.79 17.53 12.10
C ALA A 39 -15.63 17.85 10.86
N GLN A 40 -16.36 18.97 10.88
CA GLN A 40 -16.90 19.55 9.67
C GLN A 40 -15.71 20.05 8.86
N ALA A 41 -15.28 19.28 7.87
CA ALA A 41 -14.43 19.81 6.83
C ALA A 41 -15.26 20.84 6.06
N ALA A 42 -15.01 22.12 6.29
CA ALA A 42 -15.50 23.15 5.39
C ALA A 42 -14.94 22.84 3.99
N ASP A 43 -15.75 23.07 2.95
CA ASP A 43 -15.27 22.91 1.58
C ASP A 43 -14.01 23.76 1.40
N LEU A 44 -12.98 23.15 0.82
CA LEU A 44 -11.77 23.89 0.47
C LEU A 44 -12.16 25.00 -0.52
N PRO A 45 -11.58 26.21 -0.39
CA PRO A 45 -11.83 27.26 -1.36
C PRO A 45 -11.48 26.76 -2.77
N PRO A 46 -12.24 27.16 -3.80
CA PRO A 46 -11.95 26.75 -5.17
C PRO A 46 -10.54 27.17 -5.56
N GLY A 47 -9.87 26.32 -6.35
CA GLY A 47 -8.57 26.64 -6.90
C GLY A 47 -8.61 27.89 -7.80
N PRO A 48 -7.46 28.51 -8.08
CA PRO A 48 -7.38 29.63 -9.00
C PRO A 48 -7.92 29.24 -10.38
N ALA A 49 -8.63 30.16 -11.02
CA ALA A 49 -9.14 29.94 -12.37
C ALA A 49 -7.98 29.87 -13.38
N THR A 50 -8.05 28.94 -14.32
CA THR A 50 -7.13 28.83 -15.45
C THR A 50 -7.90 28.85 -16.77
N PRO A 51 -7.39 29.51 -17.83
CA PRO A 51 -7.97 29.42 -19.16
C PRO A 51 -8.07 27.97 -19.67
N ALA A 52 -9.16 27.64 -20.35
CA ALA A 52 -9.37 26.30 -20.91
C ALA A 52 -8.64 26.12 -22.25
N PHE A 53 -8.32 24.87 -22.60
CA PHE A 53 -7.81 24.46 -23.93
C PHE A 53 -6.47 25.09 -24.36
N MET A 54 -5.61 25.46 -23.38
CA MET A 54 -4.30 26.06 -23.64
C MET A 54 -3.16 25.04 -23.80
N VAL A 55 -3.34 23.83 -23.29
CA VAL A 55 -2.28 22.81 -23.23
C VAL A 55 -2.72 21.59 -24.05
N GLU A 56 -1.88 21.19 -24.99
CA GLU A 56 -2.10 19.96 -25.76
C GLU A 56 -2.08 18.73 -24.85
N LEU A 57 -2.82 17.68 -25.23
CA LEU A 57 -2.77 16.42 -24.52
C LEU A 57 -1.37 15.80 -24.67
N PRO A 58 -0.61 15.64 -23.58
CA PRO A 58 0.71 15.01 -23.63
C PRO A 58 0.64 13.56 -24.09
N VAL A 59 1.59 13.17 -24.95
CA VAL A 59 1.78 11.79 -25.40
C VAL A 59 2.90 11.15 -24.58
N TYR A 60 2.59 10.05 -23.89
CA TYR A 60 3.54 9.36 -23.02
C TYR A 60 4.18 8.16 -23.73
N THR A 61 5.49 8.02 -23.56
CA THR A 61 6.24 6.86 -24.04
C THR A 61 6.18 5.73 -23.02
N ALA A 62 6.11 4.49 -23.51
CA ALA A 62 6.13 3.32 -22.66
C ALA A 62 7.45 3.21 -21.87
N LYS A 63 7.35 2.81 -20.59
CA LYS A 63 8.47 2.50 -19.72
C LYS A 63 9.30 1.38 -20.32
N GLN A 64 10.57 1.67 -20.56
CA GLN A 64 11.49 0.68 -21.13
C GLN A 64 11.94 -0.33 -20.05
N PRO A 65 12.15 -1.61 -20.42
CA PRO A 65 12.76 -2.58 -19.54
C PRO A 65 14.25 -2.30 -19.35
N VAL A 66 14.80 -2.83 -18.26
CA VAL A 66 16.23 -2.86 -17.98
C VAL A 66 16.78 -4.26 -18.28
N ALA A 67 18.04 -4.34 -18.70
CA ALA A 67 18.68 -5.62 -19.03
C ALA A 67 18.87 -6.52 -17.79
N SER A 68 19.09 -5.91 -16.63
CA SER A 68 19.27 -6.61 -15.37
C SER A 68 18.88 -5.74 -14.18
N LEU A 69 18.66 -6.38 -13.04
CA LEU A 69 18.49 -5.74 -11.75
C LEU A 69 19.74 -6.02 -10.89
N THR A 70 20.16 -5.05 -10.08
CA THR A 70 21.28 -5.23 -9.14
C THR A 70 20.85 -4.84 -7.73
N PRO A 71 20.87 -5.77 -6.76
CA PRO A 71 21.01 -7.22 -6.91
C PRO A 71 19.96 -7.81 -7.86
N ALA A 72 20.19 -9.02 -8.40
CA ALA A 72 19.20 -9.69 -9.25
C ALA A 72 17.88 -9.94 -8.48
N SER A 73 16.74 -9.95 -9.17
CA SER A 73 15.48 -10.37 -8.55
C SER A 73 15.55 -11.86 -8.23
N THR A 74 15.23 -12.22 -6.99
CA THR A 74 15.18 -13.60 -6.49
C THR A 74 13.77 -13.89 -5.98
N GLN A 75 13.47 -15.16 -5.70
CA GLN A 75 12.16 -15.55 -5.16
C GLN A 75 11.92 -14.93 -3.77
N LEU A 76 12.93 -14.95 -2.91
CA LEU A 76 12.92 -14.30 -1.60
C LEU A 76 13.33 -12.83 -1.72
N ALA A 77 13.14 -12.05 -0.64
CA ALA A 77 13.67 -10.69 -0.57
C ALA A 77 15.20 -10.68 -0.58
N ASN A 78 15.80 -9.76 -1.34
CA ASN A 78 17.25 -9.63 -1.39
C ASN A 78 17.81 -8.91 -0.15
N VAL A 79 18.99 -9.33 0.31
CA VAL A 79 19.73 -8.63 1.40
C VAL A 79 20.33 -7.29 0.96
N GLY A 80 20.36 -6.98 -0.34
CA GLY A 80 20.93 -5.75 -0.90
C GLY A 80 19.94 -4.60 -1.00
N GLY A 81 19.25 -4.28 0.10
CA GLY A 81 18.38 -3.10 0.23
C GLY A 81 16.92 -3.27 -0.17
N GLU A 82 16.47 -4.50 -0.47
CA GLU A 82 15.04 -4.79 -0.64
C GLU A 82 14.35 -4.82 0.72
N CYS A 83 13.12 -4.32 0.80
CA CYS A 83 12.33 -4.49 2.01
C CYS A 83 12.01 -5.99 2.19
N GLY A 84 11.96 -6.43 3.45
CA GLY A 84 11.62 -7.81 3.75
C GLY A 84 10.21 -8.13 3.28
N ARG A 85 10.04 -9.14 2.44
CA ARG A 85 8.73 -9.59 1.91
C ARG A 85 8.66 -11.12 1.84
N PRO A 86 7.46 -11.69 1.79
CA PRO A 86 7.27 -13.11 1.46
C PRO A 86 7.88 -13.49 0.10
N ALA A 87 8.01 -14.81 -0.10
CA ALA A 87 8.45 -15.38 -1.37
C ALA A 87 7.48 -14.99 -2.50
N HIS A 88 8.02 -14.69 -3.69
CA HIS A 88 7.19 -14.48 -4.87
C HIS A 88 6.37 -15.74 -5.18
N GLN A 89 5.05 -15.57 -5.20
CA GLN A 89 4.14 -16.68 -5.48
C GLN A 89 4.23 -17.06 -6.95
N ARG A 90 4.30 -18.37 -7.21
CA ARG A 90 4.31 -18.94 -8.57
C ARG A 90 5.39 -18.39 -9.50
N ARG A 91 6.51 -17.90 -8.94
CA ARG A 91 7.63 -17.41 -9.74
C ARG A 91 8.21 -18.48 -10.67
N ASP A 92 8.16 -19.74 -10.26
CA ASP A 92 8.65 -20.87 -11.06
C ASP A 92 7.74 -21.18 -12.25
N ASP A 93 6.42 -21.01 -12.09
CA ASP A 93 5.45 -21.13 -13.19
C ASP A 93 5.56 -19.93 -14.15
N PHE A 94 5.89 -18.75 -13.61
CA PHE A 94 5.90 -17.47 -14.32
C PHE A 94 7.25 -16.77 -14.20
N ALA A 95 8.30 -17.41 -14.71
CA ALA A 95 9.65 -16.85 -14.67
C ALA A 95 9.68 -15.45 -15.33
N PRO A 96 10.25 -14.42 -14.67
CA PRO A 96 10.27 -13.06 -15.21
C PRO A 96 10.96 -12.98 -16.58
N GLN A 97 10.27 -12.43 -17.57
CA GLN A 97 10.78 -12.20 -18.92
C GLN A 97 11.25 -10.75 -19.13
N LYS A 98 10.60 -9.78 -18.47
CA LYS A 98 11.05 -8.38 -18.45
C LYS A 98 11.28 -7.89 -17.05
N LEU A 99 12.24 -6.97 -16.93
CA LEU A 99 12.61 -6.32 -15.68
C LEU A 99 12.45 -4.82 -15.86
N HIS A 100 11.90 -4.14 -14.86
CA HIS A 100 11.80 -2.69 -14.85
C HIS A 100 12.26 -2.14 -13.50
N THR A 101 12.74 -0.90 -13.51
CA THR A 101 12.92 -0.09 -12.31
C THR A 101 11.94 1.08 -12.34
N LEU A 102 11.40 1.46 -11.19
CA LEU A 102 10.49 2.59 -11.06
C LEU A 102 10.89 3.39 -9.82
N HIS A 103 11.17 4.67 -9.97
CA HIS A 103 11.69 5.50 -8.87
C HIS A 103 10.63 6.47 -8.38
N VAL A 104 10.05 6.25 -7.20
CA VAL A 104 9.12 7.21 -6.60
C VAL A 104 9.93 8.32 -5.96
N ARG A 105 9.83 9.54 -6.50
CA ARG A 105 10.64 10.69 -6.07
C ARG A 105 9.87 12.01 -6.16
N GLU A 106 10.37 13.01 -5.44
CA GLU A 106 9.88 14.38 -5.56
C GLU A 106 10.35 15.03 -6.86
N ALA A 107 9.46 15.81 -7.50
CA ALA A 107 9.77 16.62 -8.67
C ALA A 107 8.88 17.87 -8.72
N LEU A 108 9.19 18.82 -9.59
CA LEU A 108 8.30 19.95 -9.89
C LEU A 108 7.55 19.65 -11.20
N HIS A 109 6.24 19.92 -11.21
CA HIS A 109 5.38 19.75 -12.37
C HIS A 109 4.51 20.99 -12.58
N SER A 110 4.42 21.46 -13.82
CA SER A 110 3.51 22.55 -14.21
C SER A 110 2.19 21.94 -14.68
N PHE A 111 1.14 22.10 -13.87
CA PHE A 111 -0.21 21.68 -14.23
C PHE A 111 -0.89 22.64 -15.21
N HIS A 112 -0.43 23.90 -15.25
CA HIS A 112 -0.92 24.94 -16.14
C HIS A 112 0.15 26.04 -16.30
N PRO A 113 0.34 26.64 -17.48
CA PRO A 113 1.33 27.71 -17.70
C PRO A 113 1.11 28.95 -16.81
N ASP A 114 -0.14 29.27 -16.49
CA ASP A 114 -0.50 30.39 -15.61
C ASP A 114 -0.38 30.09 -14.11
N LEU A 115 0.01 28.86 -13.74
CA LEU A 115 0.20 28.47 -12.34
C LEU A 115 1.67 28.19 -12.06
N PRO A 116 2.15 28.47 -10.84
CA PRO A 116 3.50 28.07 -10.44
C PRO A 116 3.62 26.55 -10.46
N ALA A 117 4.80 26.06 -10.87
CA ALA A 117 5.10 24.64 -10.80
C ALA A 117 4.91 24.11 -9.37
N GLN A 118 4.20 23.00 -9.24
CA GLN A 118 3.87 22.38 -7.97
C GLN A 118 4.80 21.21 -7.72
N LYS A 119 5.14 21.01 -6.44
CA LYS A 119 5.85 19.81 -6.03
C LYS A 119 4.93 18.60 -6.12
N ILE A 120 5.39 17.57 -6.81
CA ILE A 120 4.73 16.26 -6.90
C ILE A 120 5.61 15.18 -6.27
N ARG A 121 4.99 14.06 -5.93
CA ARG A 121 5.65 12.77 -5.64
C ARG A 121 5.22 11.80 -6.72
N GLY A 122 6.07 11.63 -7.73
CA GLY A 122 5.71 10.94 -8.97
C GLY A 122 6.52 9.67 -9.16
N TYR A 123 5.93 8.70 -9.85
CA TYR A 123 6.68 7.58 -10.43
C TYR A 123 7.64 8.12 -11.50
N ASP A 124 8.92 7.81 -11.37
CA ASP A 124 10.06 8.43 -12.06
C ASP A 124 10.14 9.95 -11.92
N GLY A 125 9.44 10.55 -10.95
CA GLY A 125 9.38 12.01 -10.79
C GLY A 125 8.65 12.73 -11.92
N ILE A 126 7.75 12.03 -12.62
CA ILE A 126 6.89 12.63 -13.64
C ILE A 126 5.41 12.47 -13.26
N TYR A 127 4.56 13.30 -13.88
CA TYR A 127 3.11 13.21 -13.74
C TYR A 127 2.44 13.20 -15.12
N PRO A 128 1.55 12.24 -15.38
CA PRO A 128 1.38 10.96 -14.69
C PRO A 128 2.67 10.12 -14.76
N GLY A 129 2.71 9.04 -13.98
CA GLY A 129 3.79 8.05 -14.06
C GLY A 129 3.91 7.44 -15.47
N PRO A 130 5.07 6.82 -15.79
CA PRO A 130 5.29 6.25 -17.12
C PRO A 130 4.34 5.08 -17.40
N THR A 131 3.85 4.98 -18.62
CA THR A 131 2.96 3.90 -19.05
C THR A 131 3.72 2.58 -19.19
N PHE A 132 3.23 1.50 -18.59
CA PHE A 132 3.78 0.16 -18.85
C PHE A 132 3.02 -0.51 -19.99
N ALA A 133 3.74 -1.03 -20.98
CA ALA A 133 3.17 -1.83 -22.06
C ALA A 133 3.55 -3.30 -21.85
N ALA A 134 2.61 -4.07 -21.29
CA ALA A 134 2.76 -5.49 -21.00
C ALA A 134 1.72 -6.33 -21.76
N ARG A 135 1.99 -7.63 -21.91
CA ARG A 135 1.07 -8.59 -22.52
C ARG A 135 0.87 -9.78 -21.59
N TYR A 136 -0.29 -10.43 -21.70
CA TYR A 136 -0.47 -11.72 -21.06
C TYR A 136 0.53 -12.75 -21.60
N GLY A 137 1.03 -13.62 -20.73
CA GLY A 137 2.09 -14.58 -21.05
C GLY A 137 3.50 -13.99 -21.00
N GLU A 138 3.65 -12.71 -20.63
CA GLU A 138 4.93 -12.05 -20.41
C GLU A 138 5.06 -11.61 -18.94
N PRO A 139 5.43 -12.52 -18.01
CA PRO A 139 5.68 -12.17 -16.62
C PRO A 139 6.76 -11.10 -16.50
N ILE A 140 6.54 -10.12 -15.63
CA ILE A 140 7.48 -9.03 -15.40
C ILE A 140 7.82 -8.90 -13.92
N VAL A 141 9.00 -8.37 -13.63
CA VAL A 141 9.32 -7.84 -12.30
C VAL A 141 9.54 -6.34 -12.39
N VAL A 142 8.82 -5.60 -11.55
CA VAL A 142 9.04 -4.17 -11.38
C VAL A 142 9.68 -3.94 -10.01
N ARG A 143 10.90 -3.43 -10.00
CA ARG A 143 11.56 -2.96 -8.78
C ARG A 143 11.18 -1.51 -8.53
N ILE A 144 10.40 -1.29 -7.47
CA ILE A 144 9.89 0.03 -7.11
C ILE A 144 10.74 0.58 -5.98
N TYR A 145 11.47 1.65 -6.26
CA TYR A 145 12.32 2.36 -5.30
C TYR A 145 11.53 3.48 -4.63
N ASN A 146 11.70 3.62 -3.32
CA ASN A 146 11.23 4.76 -2.56
C ASN A 146 12.39 5.75 -2.35
N ASP A 147 12.50 6.72 -3.25
CA ASP A 147 13.50 7.79 -3.19
C ASP A 147 12.92 9.08 -2.56
N LEU A 148 11.80 8.97 -1.84
CA LEU A 148 11.21 10.11 -1.14
C LEU A 148 12.06 10.52 0.06
N PRO A 149 12.03 11.80 0.45
CA PRO A 149 12.65 12.25 1.69
C PRO A 149 12.10 11.47 2.89
N ARG A 150 12.99 11.12 3.84
CA ARG A 150 12.64 10.39 5.07
C ARG A 150 11.55 11.08 5.90
N HIS A 151 11.40 12.38 5.76
CA HIS A 151 10.43 13.17 6.50
C HIS A 151 9.41 13.77 5.52
N SER A 152 8.13 13.51 5.78
CA SER A 152 7.03 14.18 5.12
C SER A 152 6.79 15.55 5.76
N VAL A 153 6.36 16.52 4.95
CA VAL A 153 5.78 17.76 5.43
C VAL A 153 4.27 17.60 5.42
N GLY A 154 3.59 17.91 6.53
CA GLY A 154 2.14 17.80 6.66
C GLY A 154 1.66 16.45 7.19
N PHE A 155 0.47 16.04 6.75
CA PHE A 155 -0.17 14.80 7.18
C PHE A 155 0.39 13.57 6.43
N GLY A 156 0.54 12.46 7.13
CA GLY A 156 1.01 11.20 6.59
C GLY A 156 2.52 11.02 6.70
N SER A 157 3.01 9.92 6.13
CA SER A 157 4.40 9.48 6.23
C SER A 157 4.91 9.07 4.84
N PRO A 158 6.23 9.10 4.57
CA PRO A 158 6.79 8.95 3.23
C PRO A 158 7.05 7.48 2.83
N GLU A 159 6.37 6.51 3.43
CA GLU A 159 6.34 5.13 2.98
C GLU A 159 5.37 4.95 1.81
N ILE A 160 5.67 4.00 0.93
CA ILE A 160 4.86 3.73 -0.25
C ILE A 160 4.40 2.27 -0.25
N SER A 161 3.18 2.04 -0.74
CA SER A 161 2.70 0.72 -1.20
C SER A 161 2.12 0.92 -2.59
N THR A 162 2.53 0.10 -3.56
CA THR A 162 2.08 0.23 -4.95
C THR A 162 1.19 -0.93 -5.32
N HIS A 163 -0.03 -0.60 -5.73
CA HIS A 163 -1.03 -1.53 -6.21
C HIS A 163 -1.17 -1.43 -7.74
N LEU A 164 -1.10 -2.56 -8.42
CA LEU A 164 -1.42 -2.64 -9.85
C LEU A 164 -2.89 -3.04 -9.98
N HIS A 165 -3.74 -2.03 -10.15
CA HIS A 165 -5.19 -2.20 -10.19
C HIS A 165 -5.60 -3.20 -11.27
N ASN A 166 -6.55 -4.07 -10.92
CA ASN A 166 -7.11 -5.11 -11.78
C ASN A 166 -6.19 -6.31 -12.08
N LEU A 167 -4.95 -6.36 -11.59
CA LEU A 167 -4.08 -7.51 -11.88
C LEU A 167 -4.23 -8.62 -10.84
N HIS A 168 -4.40 -9.85 -11.31
CA HIS A 168 -4.20 -11.06 -10.51
C HIS A 168 -2.70 -11.32 -10.29
N CYS A 169 -2.22 -11.11 -9.06
CA CYS A 169 -0.84 -11.39 -8.69
C CYS A 169 -0.73 -11.94 -7.26
N GLY A 170 0.46 -12.38 -6.87
CA GLY A 170 0.73 -12.82 -5.50
C GLY A 170 0.49 -11.69 -4.50
N SER A 171 -0.04 -12.02 -3.32
CA SER A 171 -0.35 -11.04 -2.27
C SER A 171 0.86 -10.18 -1.88
N GLU A 172 2.07 -10.73 -1.95
CA GLU A 172 3.32 -10.01 -1.68
C GLU A 172 3.64 -8.94 -2.73
N SER A 173 3.00 -8.98 -3.91
CA SER A 173 3.17 -8.05 -5.02
C SER A 173 1.92 -7.20 -5.31
N ASP A 174 0.81 -7.44 -4.60
CA ASP A 174 -0.50 -6.82 -4.87
C ASP A 174 -0.61 -5.37 -4.36
N GLY A 175 0.15 -5.00 -3.33
CA GLY A 175 0.11 -3.63 -2.80
C GLY A 175 -0.91 -3.43 -1.68
N PHE A 176 -1.09 -4.44 -0.83
CA PHE A 176 -1.83 -4.29 0.42
C PHE A 176 -1.36 -3.05 1.21
N SER A 177 -2.27 -2.32 1.84
CA SER A 177 -1.92 -1.09 2.57
C SER A 177 -0.97 -1.33 3.75
N GLY A 178 -0.94 -2.55 4.30
CA GLY A 178 0.03 -2.98 5.29
C GLY A 178 1.44 -3.22 4.74
N ASP A 179 1.63 -3.29 3.42
CA ASP A 179 2.92 -3.54 2.75
C ASP A 179 3.69 -2.25 2.44
N HIS A 180 3.40 -1.16 3.15
CA HIS A 180 4.10 0.10 2.94
C HIS A 180 5.57 -0.01 3.34
N HIS A 181 6.48 0.58 2.55
CA HIS A 181 7.92 0.50 2.80
C HIS A 181 8.65 1.82 2.55
N SER A 182 9.74 2.00 3.28
CA SER A 182 10.82 2.95 3.00
C SER A 182 12.15 2.36 3.47
N ALA A 183 13.24 3.06 3.20
CA ALA A 183 14.56 2.67 3.68
C ALA A 183 14.66 2.58 5.23
N ALA A 184 13.76 3.24 5.97
CA ALA A 184 13.80 3.32 7.43
C ALA A 184 12.62 2.64 8.13
N ASN A 185 11.47 2.51 7.48
CA ASN A 185 10.23 2.00 8.06
C ASN A 185 9.59 0.97 7.13
N TYR A 186 8.75 0.10 7.70
CA TYR A 186 8.00 -0.91 6.96
C TYR A 186 6.72 -1.23 7.70
N GLY A 187 5.70 -1.64 6.95
CA GLY A 187 4.42 -2.01 7.50
C GLY A 187 4.37 -3.43 8.06
N PRO A 188 3.27 -3.78 8.76
CA PRO A 188 3.21 -4.95 9.65
C PRO A 188 3.32 -6.31 8.96
N THR A 189 3.18 -6.37 7.64
CA THR A 189 3.25 -7.59 6.82
C THR A 189 4.63 -7.81 6.19
N LEU A 190 5.50 -6.80 6.27
CA LEU A 190 6.88 -6.88 5.81
C LEU A 190 7.81 -7.33 6.95
N THR A 191 8.94 -7.94 6.61
CA THR A 191 9.90 -8.47 7.60
C THR A 191 11.10 -7.56 7.84
N GLY A 192 11.18 -6.43 7.15
CA GLY A 192 12.24 -5.45 7.35
C GLY A 192 12.12 -4.24 6.42
N ALA A 193 12.75 -3.13 6.82
CA ALA A 193 12.86 -1.93 6.01
C ALA A 193 13.74 -2.17 4.77
N GLY A 194 13.54 -1.37 3.73
CA GLY A 194 14.35 -1.41 2.52
C GLY A 194 13.98 -0.30 1.55
N GLY A 195 14.97 0.16 0.78
CA GLY A 195 14.81 1.28 -0.15
C GLY A 195 13.98 0.93 -1.39
N TYR A 196 13.68 -0.35 -1.62
CA TYR A 196 12.83 -0.79 -2.71
C TYR A 196 12.07 -2.06 -2.38
N LYS A 197 11.02 -2.35 -3.15
CA LYS A 197 10.32 -3.63 -3.18
C LYS A 197 10.26 -4.18 -4.60
N GLY A 198 10.60 -5.45 -4.78
CA GLY A 198 10.32 -6.17 -6.02
C GLY A 198 8.87 -6.61 -6.07
N HIS A 199 8.17 -6.28 -7.16
CA HIS A 199 6.82 -6.78 -7.46
C HIS A 199 6.91 -7.73 -8.65
N HIS A 200 6.41 -8.95 -8.48
CA HIS A 200 6.32 -9.95 -9.55
C HIS A 200 4.89 -9.95 -10.08
N TYR A 201 4.76 -9.52 -11.33
CA TYR A 201 3.49 -9.46 -12.05
C TYR A 201 3.49 -10.56 -13.09
N PRO A 202 2.75 -11.65 -12.85
CA PRO A 202 2.86 -12.83 -13.67
C PRO A 202 2.12 -12.66 -15.02
N ASN A 203 1.28 -11.62 -15.16
CA ASN A 203 0.57 -11.27 -16.39
C ASN A 203 -0.10 -12.49 -17.04
N PHE A 204 -0.96 -13.17 -16.29
CA PHE A 204 -1.80 -14.25 -16.80
C PHE A 204 -3.28 -13.88 -16.64
N TYR A 205 -4.15 -14.59 -17.36
CA TYR A 205 -5.59 -14.35 -17.35
C TYR A 205 -6.27 -14.84 -16.06
N ALA A 206 -7.35 -14.20 -15.64
CA ALA A 206 -8.15 -14.72 -14.53
C ALA A 206 -8.57 -16.19 -14.78
N GLY A 207 -8.48 -17.04 -13.75
CA GLY A 207 -8.89 -18.45 -13.86
C GLY A 207 -7.87 -19.40 -14.51
N TYR A 208 -6.58 -19.02 -14.56
CA TYR A 208 -5.50 -19.87 -15.11
C TYR A 208 -5.48 -21.31 -14.55
N ASP A 209 -5.63 -21.51 -13.24
CA ASP A 209 -5.61 -22.85 -12.64
C ASP A 209 -6.96 -23.57 -12.74
N GLN A 210 -8.05 -22.83 -12.59
CA GLN A 210 -9.41 -23.35 -12.65
C GLN A 210 -10.37 -22.21 -13.02
N PHE A 211 -11.21 -22.48 -14.01
CA PHE A 211 -12.34 -21.61 -14.34
C PHE A 211 -13.63 -22.29 -13.87
N GLY A 212 -14.24 -21.76 -12.82
CA GLY A 212 -15.64 -22.05 -12.52
C GLY A 212 -16.52 -21.34 -13.54
N ALA A 213 -17.70 -21.89 -13.85
CA ALA A 213 -18.69 -21.15 -14.63
C ALA A 213 -19.14 -19.92 -13.82
N THR A 214 -18.54 -18.78 -14.13
CA THR A 214 -18.97 -17.45 -13.67
C THR A 214 -19.60 -16.71 -14.85
N ASN A 215 -20.32 -15.62 -14.58
CA ASN A 215 -20.78 -14.72 -15.64
C ASN A 215 -19.67 -13.75 -16.11
N GLY A 216 -18.42 -13.92 -15.66
CA GLY A 216 -17.27 -13.11 -16.07
C GLY A 216 -16.51 -13.75 -17.23
N ASP A 217 -15.76 -12.94 -18.01
CA ASP A 217 -14.94 -13.45 -19.10
C ASP A 217 -13.60 -14.00 -18.53
N PRO A 218 -13.25 -15.28 -18.78
CA PRO A 218 -11.97 -15.85 -18.34
C PRO A 218 -10.74 -15.18 -18.96
N ARG A 219 -10.91 -14.30 -19.95
CA ARG A 219 -9.84 -13.52 -20.58
C ARG A 219 -9.70 -12.12 -19.99
N GLU A 220 -10.57 -11.75 -19.06
CA GLU A 220 -10.43 -10.51 -18.30
C GLU A 220 -9.33 -10.67 -17.23
N ALA A 221 -8.65 -9.57 -16.90
CA ALA A 221 -7.85 -9.48 -15.68
C ALA A 221 -8.73 -9.01 -14.53
#